data_AF-A0A418KJ78-F1
#
_entry.id   AF-A0A418KJ78-F1
#
_cell.length_a   1.000
_cell.length_b   1.000
_cell.length_c   1.000
_cell.angle_alpha   90.00
_cell.angle_beta   90.00
_cell.angle_gamma   90.00
#
_symmetry.space_group_name_H-M   'P 1'
#
loop_
_entity.id
_entity.type
_entity.pdbx_description
1 polymer ?
#
loop_
_entity_poly.entity_id
_entity_poly.type
_entity_poly.pdbx_seq_one_letter_code
_entity_poly.pdbx_strand_id
1 'polypeptide(L)'
;MLERWSWLGDRLAIDLANSVRRRGDRYVDFFAEPGGVREWLAAEAGRVPRVSAGDDAVRAVRELRDDVLAVLRAAARGEPRPAA
;
A
#
# COMPACT_ATOMS: atom_id res chain seq x y z
N MET A 1 -3.72 -11.59 -18.08
CA MET A 1 -4.21 -10.83 -16.90
C MET A 1 -3.00 -10.45 -16.08
N LEU A 2 -2.76 -9.16 -15.79
CA LEU A 2 -1.73 -8.79 -14.82
C LEU A 2 -2.18 -9.30 -13.45
N GLU A 3 -1.42 -10.22 -12.87
CA GLU A 3 -1.71 -10.77 -11.53
C GLU A 3 -1.80 -9.64 -10.51
N ARG A 4 -2.77 -9.76 -9.59
CA ARG A 4 -3.14 -8.72 -8.62
C ARG A 4 -1.97 -8.25 -7.75
N TRP A 5 -0.86 -8.99 -7.69
CA TRP A 5 0.32 -8.66 -6.88
C TRP A 5 1.65 -8.72 -7.67
N SER A 6 1.57 -8.58 -8.99
CA SER A 6 2.71 -8.67 -9.92
C SER A 6 3.84 -7.65 -9.70
N TRP A 7 3.68 -6.70 -8.77
CA TRP A 7 4.66 -5.65 -8.47
C TRP A 7 5.36 -5.83 -7.13
N LEU A 8 5.01 -6.86 -6.35
CA LEU A 8 5.67 -7.12 -5.08
C LEU A 8 7.12 -7.57 -5.30
N GLY A 9 7.97 -7.26 -4.32
CA GLY A 9 9.37 -7.68 -4.30
C GLY A 9 10.35 -6.51 -4.16
N ASP A 10 9.87 -5.27 -4.13
CA ASP A 10 10.69 -4.09 -3.89
C ASP A 10 10.79 -3.78 -2.38
N ARG A 11 11.26 -2.59 -2.01
CA ARG A 11 11.20 -2.08 -0.65
C ARG A 11 9.73 -2.00 -0.20
N LEU A 12 9.45 -2.46 1.02
CA LEU A 12 8.09 -2.57 1.55
C LEU A 12 7.27 -1.26 1.46
N ALA A 13 7.92 -0.10 1.62
CA ALA A 13 7.26 1.20 1.46
C ALA A 13 6.76 1.43 0.02
N ILE A 14 7.51 0.98 -0.99
CA ILE A 14 7.11 1.08 -2.41
C ILE A 14 5.98 0.10 -2.71
N ASP A 15 6.08 -1.13 -2.21
CA ASP A 15 5.03 -2.15 -2.35
C ASP A 15 3.71 -1.70 -1.69
N LEU A 16 3.80 -1.06 -0.52
CA LEU A 16 2.67 -0.46 0.19
C LEU A 16 2.05 0.69 -0.60
N ALA A 17 2.85 1.63 -1.10
CA ALA A 17 2.39 2.75 -1.94
C ALA A 17 1.69 2.26 -3.21
N ASN A 18 2.20 1.17 -3.81
CA ASN A 18 1.64 0.53 -4.99
C ASN A 18 0.34 -0.25 -4.73
N SER A 19 -0.20 -0.27 -3.50
CA SER A 19 -1.57 -0.74 -3.25
C SER A 19 -2.65 0.21 -3.76
N VAL A 20 -2.28 1.42 -4.23
CA VAL A 20 -3.14 2.30 -5.04
C VAL A 20 -2.49 2.50 -6.39
N ARG A 21 -3.08 1.92 -7.44
CA ARG A 21 -2.50 1.99 -8.80
C ARG A 21 -3.44 2.64 -9.79
N ARG A 22 -2.88 3.45 -10.68
CA ARG A 22 -3.58 3.92 -11.86
C ARG A 22 -3.76 2.75 -12.84
N ARG A 23 -4.99 2.50 -13.26
CA ARG A 23 -5.36 1.59 -14.35
C ARG A 23 -6.19 2.39 -15.36
N GLY A 24 -5.57 2.77 -16.47
CA GLY A 24 -6.16 3.70 -17.43
C GLY A 24 -6.36 5.10 -16.84
N ASP A 25 -7.59 5.56 -16.82
CA ASP A 25 -8.03 6.84 -16.26
C ASP A 25 -8.40 6.77 -14.77
N ARG A 26 -8.47 5.56 -14.19
CA ARG A 26 -8.94 5.34 -12.82
C ARG A 26 -7.81 4.93 -11.89
N TYR A 27 -7.97 5.26 -10.62
CA TYR A 27 -7.18 4.65 -9.55
C TYR A 27 -7.95 3.48 -8.94
N VAL A 28 -7.25 2.37 -8.75
CA VAL A 28 -7.76 1.19 -8.03
C VAL A 28 -7.05 1.12 -6.70
N ASP A 29 -7.83 1.19 -5.62
CA ASP A 29 -7.38 0.94 -4.26
C ASP A 29 -7.55 -0.56 -3.94
N PHE A 30 -6.44 -1.28 -3.84
CA PHE A 30 -6.43 -2.70 -3.51
C PHE A 30 -6.70 -2.98 -2.03
N PHE A 31 -6.66 -1.97 -1.16
CA PHE A 31 -7.00 -2.06 0.27
C PHE A 31 -8.36 -1.47 0.60
N ALA A 32 -9.19 -1.20 -0.41
CA ALA A 32 -10.57 -0.70 -0.25
C ALA A 32 -11.46 -1.61 0.62
N GLU A 33 -11.08 -2.87 0.81
CA GLU A 33 -11.77 -3.82 1.69
C GLU A 33 -10.77 -4.63 2.51
N PRO A 34 -11.15 -5.15 3.69
CA PRO A 34 -10.28 -6.02 4.52
C PRO A 34 -9.70 -7.24 3.79
N GLY A 35 -10.42 -7.77 2.80
CA GLY A 35 -9.94 -8.88 1.97
C GLY A 35 -8.63 -8.56 1.25
N GLY A 36 -8.49 -7.34 0.70
CA GLY A 36 -7.30 -6.95 -0.04
C GLY A 36 -6.05 -6.82 0.83
N VAL A 37 -6.20 -6.32 2.06
CA VAL A 37 -5.12 -6.28 3.05
C VAL A 37 -4.70 -7.70 3.44
N ARG A 38 -5.65 -8.62 3.65
CA ARG A 38 -5.35 -10.04 3.94
C ARG A 38 -4.60 -10.72 2.81
N GLU A 39 -5.03 -10.51 1.57
CA GLU A 39 -4.36 -11.06 0.38
C GLU A 39 -2.93 -10.55 0.24
N TRP A 40 -2.71 -9.25 0.46
CA TRP A 40 -1.37 -8.66 0.43
C TRP A 40 -0.47 -9.20 1.55
N LEU A 41 -0.96 -9.28 2.79
CA LEU A 41 -0.21 -9.90 3.90
C LEU A 41 0.16 -11.36 3.61
N ALA A 42 -0.70 -12.10 2.93
CA ALA A 42 -0.40 -13.47 2.52
C ALA A 42 0.67 -13.53 1.41
N ALA A 43 0.63 -12.61 0.45
CA ALA A 43 1.63 -12.51 -0.61
C ALA A 43 3.00 -12.03 -0.08
N GLU A 44 2.98 -11.22 0.97
CA GLU A 44 4.15 -10.68 1.67
C GLU A 44 4.67 -11.58 2.80
N ALA A 45 4.16 -12.81 2.89
CA ALA A 45 4.52 -13.74 3.95
C ALA A 45 6.05 -13.94 3.98
N GLY A 46 6.65 -13.67 5.13
CA GLY A 46 8.10 -13.72 5.34
C GLY A 46 8.79 -12.36 5.33
N ARG A 47 8.15 -11.32 4.77
CA ARG A 47 8.61 -9.92 4.87
C ARG A 47 7.83 -9.12 5.91
N VAL A 48 6.58 -9.50 6.15
CA VAL A 48 5.67 -8.83 7.11
C VAL A 48 5.14 -9.84 8.12
N PRO A 49 5.01 -9.49 9.42
CA PRO A 49 4.38 -10.36 10.41
C PRO A 49 2.93 -10.69 10.04
N ARG A 50 2.47 -11.89 10.39
CA ARG A 50 1.06 -12.24 10.28
C ARG A 50 0.26 -11.50 11.34
N VAL A 51 -0.76 -10.78 10.91
CA VAL A 51 -1.72 -10.07 11.77
C VAL A 51 -3.16 -10.36 11.32
N SER A 52 -4.11 -10.31 12.25
CA SER A 52 -5.53 -10.41 11.91
C SER A 52 -6.00 -9.08 11.28
N ALA A 53 -6.37 -9.09 10.01
CA ALA A 53 -6.88 -7.91 9.32
C ALA A 53 -8.41 -7.78 9.48
N GLY A 54 -8.82 -7.19 10.61
CA GLY A 54 -10.15 -6.60 10.81
C GLY A 54 -10.19 -5.11 10.40
N ASP A 55 -11.34 -4.45 10.55
CA ASP A 55 -11.57 -3.10 10.00
C ASP A 55 -10.58 -2.05 10.51
N ASP A 56 -10.23 -2.08 11.80
CA ASP A 56 -9.21 -1.17 12.37
C ASP A 56 -7.83 -1.37 11.77
N ALA A 57 -7.44 -2.61 11.47
CA ALA A 57 -6.17 -2.90 10.82
C ALA A 57 -6.16 -2.37 9.38
N VAL A 58 -7.28 -2.44 8.67
CA VAL A 58 -7.40 -1.88 7.32
C VAL A 58 -7.26 -0.37 7.35
N ARG A 59 -7.93 0.29 8.29
CA ARG A 59 -7.81 1.73 8.49
C ARG A 59 -6.36 2.12 8.77
N ALA A 60 -5.72 1.47 9.73
CA ALA A 60 -4.31 1.74 10.07
C ALA A 60 -3.36 1.53 8.88
N VAL A 61 -3.57 0.47 8.07
CA VAL A 61 -2.75 0.21 6.87
C VAL A 61 -2.99 1.28 5.80
N ARG A 62 -4.21 1.78 5.64
CA ARG A 62 -4.51 2.88 4.72
C ARG A 62 -3.89 4.19 5.18
N GLU A 63 -4.01 4.52 6.46
CA GLU A 63 -3.38 5.70 7.06
C GLU A 63 -1.86 5.66 6.81
N LEU A 64 -1.20 4.55 7.14
CA LEU A 64 0.23 4.37 6.88
C LEU A 64 0.59 4.48 5.39
N ARG A 65 -0.22 3.89 4.50
CA ARG A 65 0.00 4.01 3.05
C ARG A 65 -0.09 5.46 2.59
N ASP A 66 -1.08 6.18 3.06
CA ASP A 66 -1.34 7.55 2.64
C ASP A 66 -0.21 8.48 3.13
N ASP A 67 0.33 8.24 4.32
CA ASP A 67 1.54 8.89 4.83
C ASP A 67 2.78 8.58 3.96
N VAL A 68 2.98 7.30 3.61
CA VAL A 68 4.07 6.89 2.72
C VAL A 68 3.93 7.56 1.35
N LEU A 69 2.72 7.59 0.77
CA LEU A 69 2.44 8.27 -0.49
C LEU A 69 2.72 9.78 -0.38
N ALA A 70 2.35 10.42 0.73
CA ALA A 70 2.62 11.83 0.96
C ALA A 70 4.13 12.13 0.95
N VAL A 71 4.92 11.32 1.66
CA VAL A 71 6.38 11.43 1.69
C VAL A 71 7.00 11.22 0.31
N LEU A 72 6.61 10.15 -0.39
CA LEU A 72 7.14 9.84 -1.73
C LEU A 72 6.80 10.94 -2.74
N ARG A 73 5.59 11.50 -2.65
CA ARG A 73 5.14 12.60 -3.50
C ARG A 73 5.89 13.90 -3.21
N ALA A 74 6.11 14.24 -1.94
CA ALA A 74 6.91 15.40 -1.57
C ALA A 74 8.35 15.27 -2.10
N ALA A 75 8.98 14.11 -1.90
CA ALA A 75 10.30 13.81 -2.43
C ALA A 75 10.36 13.93 -3.96
N ALA A 76 9.37 13.39 -4.67
CA ALA A 76 9.28 13.47 -6.13
C ALA A 76 9.13 14.92 -6.65
N ARG A 77 8.56 15.82 -5.85
CA ARG A 77 8.43 17.25 -6.17
C ARG A 77 9.60 18.12 -5.66
N GLY A 78 10.55 17.54 -4.93
CA GLY A 78 11.62 18.30 -4.27
C GLY A 78 11.13 19.15 -3.09
N GLU A 79 10.01 18.78 -2.49
CA GLU A 79 9.41 19.48 -1.34
C GLU A 79 9.92 18.91 -0.01
N PRO A 80 9.83 19.69 1.09
CA PRO A 80 10.10 19.18 2.44
C PRO A 80 9.23 17.98 2.81
N ARG A 81 9.72 17.14 3.72
CA ARG A 81 8.93 16.03 4.28
C ARG A 81 7.67 16.57 4.97
N PRO A 82 6.49 15.95 4.76
CA PRO A 82 5.28 16.27 5.51
C PRO A 82 5.48 16.14 7.03
N ALA A 83 4.81 16.99 7.80
CA ALA A 83 4.72 16.81 9.25
C ALA A 83 3.97 15.50 9.58
N ALA A 84 4.38 14.85 10.67
CA ALA A 84 3.75 13.64 11.20
C ALA A 84 2.63 13.99 12.19
#